data_AF-A0A512UAC3-F1
#
_entry.id   AF-A0A512UAC3-F1
#
_cell.length_a   1.000
_cell.length_b   1.000
_cell.length_c   1.000
_cell.angle_alpha   90.00
_cell.angle_beta   90.00
_cell.angle_gamma   90.00
#
_symmetry.space_group_name_H-M   'P 1'
#
loop_
_entity.id
_entity.type
_entity.pdbx_description
1 polymer ?
#
loop_
_entity_poly.entity_id
_entity_poly.type
_entity_poly.pdbx_seq_one_letter_code
_entity_poly.pdbx_strand_id
1 'polypeptide(L)'
;MFRLLPLSVARGIRNTPSTRSFYAATRALQQQQRHTQTQGETKTEQNSPFLYTHSVTDLAQKIASHITQSPEQVPVPQAQVVDALRACRDVQKQVYEHDKFARDGANDKIQQQIDAVLSSENVAFDASLLKEVFLLKFPAATTISIISKFYVRNPRAAIDKDTALIPFRESIFNADLHSALTITDMTTGHANYIQQKNDDLRRGTMKLAASAIGITLFSKLGVQQVIDMGWLSPTWKHLGSLNAMVLTYILNSSFFVTIVKFGRKLSTAGGDYLTWQKGTFYTHWYRHADEMAMCAKIMEADVKLNGGPDNSAWLVEELCRKDDHFYEGGNLKAGYTRDGQKIRLLEPKDSIEDLKLQAYWMSGGDGFEWVEPDQDPAEILWRQHLHRLHNPAVKAADTKNLKWAEDLIEEK
;
A
#
# COMPACT_ATOMS: atom_id res chain seq x y z
N MET A 1 -45.96 35.82 34.24
CA MET A 1 -47.30 36.40 34.02
C MET A 1 -47.58 36.35 32.53
N PHE A 2 -48.66 35.68 32.15
CA PHE A 2 -49.05 35.22 30.81
C PHE A 2 -49.18 36.33 29.75
N ARG A 3 -48.84 36.02 28.49
CA ARG A 3 -49.81 36.07 27.38
C ARG A 3 -49.37 35.21 26.20
N LEU A 4 -50.12 34.12 26.02
CA LEU A 4 -50.21 33.27 24.83
C LEU A 4 -51.19 33.90 23.82
N LEU A 5 -50.98 33.60 22.52
CA LEU A 5 -51.94 33.34 21.42
C LEU A 5 -51.37 33.85 20.07
N PRO A 6 -51.79 33.33 18.90
CA PRO A 6 -52.04 31.92 18.52
C PRO A 6 -51.34 31.52 17.20
N LEU A 7 -51.35 30.21 16.93
CA LEU A 7 -51.02 29.61 15.63
C LEU A 7 -51.92 30.12 14.50
N SER A 8 -51.33 30.38 13.33
CA SER A 8 -52.03 30.37 12.04
C SER A 8 -51.31 29.44 11.07
N VAL A 9 -52.12 28.57 10.46
CA VAL A 9 -51.78 27.50 9.53
C VAL A 9 -51.50 28.08 8.15
N ALA A 10 -50.37 27.71 7.54
CA ALA A 10 -50.14 27.89 6.10
C ALA A 10 -49.74 26.53 5.48
N ARG A 11 -50.70 25.92 4.78
CA ARG A 11 -50.49 24.75 3.91
C ARG A 11 -49.67 25.18 2.70
N GLY A 12 -48.41 24.77 2.66
CA GLY A 12 -47.57 24.79 1.46
C GLY A 12 -47.25 23.36 1.03
N ILE A 13 -47.95 22.88 -0.01
CA ILE A 13 -47.69 21.61 -0.67
C ILE A 13 -46.30 21.69 -1.32
N ARG A 14 -45.33 20.90 -0.82
CA ARG A 14 -44.08 20.62 -1.53
C ARG A 14 -44.00 19.13 -1.82
N ASN A 15 -44.08 18.80 -3.10
CA ASN A 15 -43.83 17.47 -3.65
C ASN A 15 -42.38 17.06 -3.34
N THR A 16 -42.23 16.11 -2.41
CA THR A 16 -40.99 15.34 -2.25
C THR A 16 -40.94 14.26 -3.33
N PRO A 17 -39.91 14.21 -4.18
CA PRO A 17 -39.76 13.11 -5.12
C PRO A 17 -39.52 11.82 -4.33
N SER A 18 -40.34 10.80 -4.60
CA SER A 18 -40.22 9.50 -3.98
C SER A 18 -38.81 8.92 -4.16
N THR A 19 -38.29 8.26 -3.11
CA THR A 19 -37.00 7.58 -3.06
C THR A 19 -36.74 6.63 -4.24
N ARG A 20 -37.78 6.15 -4.93
CA ARG A 20 -37.65 5.36 -6.16
C ARG A 20 -37.04 6.13 -7.34
N SER A 21 -37.22 7.45 -7.43
CA SER A 21 -36.66 8.27 -8.51
C SER A 21 -35.15 8.48 -8.38
N PHE A 22 -34.63 8.49 -7.14
CA PHE A 22 -33.19 8.68 -6.88
C PHE A 22 -32.38 7.43 -7.21
N TYR A 23 -32.92 6.24 -6.94
CA TYR A 23 -32.27 4.96 -7.30
C TYR A 23 -32.26 4.71 -8.82
N ALA A 24 -33.28 5.18 -9.55
CA ALA A 24 -33.30 5.08 -11.01
C ALA A 24 -32.25 6.00 -11.67
N ALA A 25 -32.13 7.25 -11.18
CA ALA A 25 -31.16 8.20 -11.69
C ALA A 25 -29.70 7.80 -11.40
N THR A 26 -29.44 7.21 -10.22
CA THR A 26 -28.10 6.69 -9.89
C THR A 26 -27.73 5.44 -10.67
N ARG A 27 -28.68 4.53 -10.94
CA ARG A 27 -28.44 3.39 -11.85
C ARG A 27 -28.20 3.84 -13.29
N ALA A 28 -28.92 4.84 -13.78
CA ALA A 28 -28.71 5.39 -15.12
C ALA A 28 -27.32 6.03 -15.25
N LEU A 29 -26.88 6.81 -14.25
CA LEU A 29 -25.52 7.38 -14.21
C LEU A 29 -24.44 6.29 -14.12
N GLN A 30 -24.67 5.23 -13.35
CA GLN A 30 -23.73 4.12 -13.21
C GLN A 30 -23.66 3.25 -14.48
N GLN A 31 -24.78 3.08 -15.21
CA GLN A 31 -24.80 2.45 -16.54
C GLN A 31 -24.14 3.31 -17.61
N GLN A 32 -24.33 4.63 -17.55
CA GLN A 32 -23.72 5.56 -18.50
C GLN A 32 -22.19 5.64 -18.30
N GLN A 33 -21.71 5.57 -17.06
CA GLN A 33 -20.29 5.43 -16.72
C GLN A 33 -19.70 4.08 -17.18
N ARG A 34 -20.45 2.97 -17.03
CA ARG A 34 -20.03 1.66 -17.56
C ARG A 34 -19.93 1.64 -19.08
N HIS A 35 -20.87 2.29 -19.78
CA HIS A 35 -20.84 2.40 -21.24
C HIS A 35 -19.72 3.31 -21.74
N THR A 36 -19.34 4.36 -21.01
CA THR A 36 -18.18 5.20 -21.38
C THR A 36 -16.84 4.52 -21.09
N GLN A 37 -16.73 3.69 -20.05
CA GLN A 37 -15.53 2.90 -19.79
C GLN A 37 -15.35 1.77 -20.82
N THR A 38 -16.41 1.04 -21.15
CA THR A 38 -16.32 -0.05 -22.17
C THR A 38 -16.05 0.47 -23.57
N GLN A 39 -16.54 1.65 -23.96
CA GLN A 39 -16.23 2.23 -25.27
C GLN A 39 -14.80 2.80 -25.37
N GLY A 40 -14.17 3.15 -24.24
CA GLY A 40 -12.78 3.60 -24.19
C GLY A 40 -11.77 2.45 -24.36
N GLU A 41 -12.05 1.28 -23.77
CA GLU A 41 -11.16 0.11 -23.86
C GLU A 41 -11.21 -0.58 -25.23
N THR A 42 -12.36 -0.62 -25.90
CA THR A 42 -12.48 -1.33 -27.20
C THR A 42 -11.88 -0.60 -28.40
N LYS A 43 -11.66 0.72 -28.33
CA LYS A 43 -11.15 1.50 -29.49
C LYS A 43 -9.62 1.46 -29.64
N THR A 44 -8.88 1.18 -28.57
CA THR A 44 -7.42 1.01 -28.62
C THR A 44 -7.02 -0.39 -29.07
N GLU A 45 -7.82 -1.42 -28.78
CA GLU A 45 -7.49 -2.81 -29.12
C GLU A 45 -7.51 -3.12 -30.63
N GLN A 46 -8.17 -2.32 -31.48
CA GLN A 46 -8.26 -2.63 -32.91
C GLN A 46 -7.07 -2.17 -33.76
N ASN A 47 -6.16 -1.34 -33.23
CA ASN A 47 -5.01 -0.80 -33.96
C ASN A 47 -3.64 -1.19 -33.37
N SER A 48 -3.57 -2.11 -32.40
CA SER A 48 -2.29 -2.51 -31.82
C SER A 48 -1.51 -3.43 -32.79
N PRO A 49 -0.25 -3.11 -33.14
CA PRO A 49 0.56 -3.89 -34.11
C PRO A 49 0.96 -5.28 -33.59
N PHE A 50 0.69 -5.57 -32.31
CA PHE A 50 1.04 -6.80 -31.62
C PHE A 50 -0.11 -7.82 -31.54
N LEU A 51 -1.24 -7.58 -32.22
CA LEU A 51 -2.32 -8.56 -32.33
C LEU A 51 -1.83 -9.78 -33.14
N TYR A 52 -2.27 -10.97 -32.73
CA TYR A 52 -1.99 -12.26 -33.40
C TYR A 52 -0.51 -12.62 -33.45
N THR A 53 0.13 -12.78 -32.28
CA THR A 53 1.45 -13.40 -32.16
C THR A 53 1.29 -14.90 -31.90
N HIS A 54 1.79 -15.72 -32.84
CA HIS A 54 1.66 -17.19 -32.77
C HIS A 54 2.94 -17.87 -32.26
N SER A 55 4.05 -17.14 -32.14
CA SER A 55 5.36 -17.66 -31.71
C SER A 55 6.19 -16.59 -31.00
N VAL A 56 7.06 -17.02 -30.09
CA VAL A 56 8.05 -16.16 -29.38
C VAL A 56 8.99 -15.45 -30.38
N THR A 57 9.31 -16.08 -31.51
CA THR A 57 10.18 -15.49 -32.54
C THR A 57 9.49 -14.41 -33.37
N ASP A 58 8.19 -14.59 -33.66
CA ASP A 58 7.37 -13.57 -34.34
C ASP A 58 7.18 -12.33 -33.45
N LEU A 59 6.93 -12.55 -32.16
CA LEU A 59 6.87 -11.48 -31.17
C LEU A 59 8.20 -10.71 -31.09
N ALA A 60 9.34 -11.41 -31.05
CA ALA A 60 10.66 -10.77 -31.03
C ALA A 60 10.92 -9.93 -32.29
N GLN A 61 10.50 -10.39 -33.47
CA GLN A 61 10.63 -9.62 -34.72
C GLN A 61 9.76 -8.36 -34.71
N LYS A 62 8.50 -8.45 -34.26
CA LYS A 62 7.59 -7.30 -34.14
C LYS A 62 8.09 -6.27 -33.11
N ILE A 63 8.64 -6.73 -32.00
CA ILE A 63 9.26 -5.86 -30.98
C ILE A 63 10.48 -5.16 -31.56
N ALA A 64 11.35 -5.88 -32.27
CA ALA A 64 12.54 -5.31 -32.88
C ALA A 64 12.17 -4.23 -33.92
N SER A 65 11.16 -4.47 -34.77
CA SER A 65 10.75 -3.51 -35.80
C SER A 65 10.08 -2.25 -35.24
N HIS A 66 9.23 -2.39 -34.21
CA HIS A 66 8.41 -1.27 -33.70
C HIS A 66 8.99 -0.54 -32.48
N ILE A 67 9.91 -1.14 -31.74
CA ILE A 67 10.42 -0.56 -30.47
C ILE A 67 11.93 -0.36 -30.54
N THR A 68 12.69 -1.43 -30.83
CA THR A 68 14.16 -1.40 -30.71
C THR A 68 14.86 -0.72 -31.90
N GLN A 69 14.36 -0.93 -33.12
CA GLN A 69 14.97 -0.45 -34.37
C GLN A 69 14.11 0.58 -35.12
N SER A 70 13.01 1.05 -34.52
CA SER A 70 12.09 1.98 -35.19
C SER A 70 12.73 3.35 -35.44
N PRO A 71 12.88 3.80 -36.70
CA PRO A 71 13.52 5.07 -37.03
C PRO A 71 12.56 6.28 -37.08
N GLU A 72 11.24 6.07 -37.00
CA GLU A 72 10.26 7.12 -37.33
C GLU A 72 9.63 7.84 -36.12
N GLN A 73 9.66 7.26 -34.90
CA GLN A 73 8.98 7.84 -33.72
C GLN A 73 9.79 7.63 -32.43
N VAL A 74 10.70 8.57 -32.14
CA VAL A 74 11.38 8.67 -30.83
C VAL A 74 10.77 9.87 -30.08
N PRO A 75 10.23 9.72 -28.86
CA PRO A 75 10.03 8.49 -28.09
C PRO A 75 8.80 7.67 -28.52
N VAL A 76 8.86 6.35 -28.32
CA VAL A 76 7.75 5.42 -28.63
C VAL A 76 6.56 5.73 -27.71
N PRO A 77 5.32 5.82 -28.22
CA PRO A 77 4.14 6.04 -27.39
C PRO A 77 3.97 4.96 -26.33
N GLN A 78 3.69 5.38 -25.09
CA GLN A 78 3.51 4.50 -23.92
C GLN A 78 2.51 3.36 -24.18
N ALA A 79 1.41 3.65 -24.88
CA ALA A 79 0.39 2.65 -25.25
C ALA A 79 0.97 1.49 -26.08
N GLN A 80 1.86 1.77 -27.03
CA GLN A 80 2.48 0.73 -27.86
C GLN A 80 3.42 -0.16 -27.05
N VAL A 81 4.11 0.40 -26.04
CA VAL A 81 4.96 -0.36 -25.12
C VAL A 81 4.11 -1.29 -24.24
N VAL A 82 2.99 -0.78 -23.71
CA VAL A 82 2.05 -1.59 -22.92
C VAL A 82 1.43 -2.70 -23.76
N ASP A 83 1.09 -2.44 -25.02
CA ASP A 83 0.54 -3.45 -25.93
C ASP A 83 1.57 -4.55 -26.23
N ALA A 84 2.84 -4.19 -26.45
CA ALA A 84 3.91 -5.16 -26.63
C ALA A 84 4.10 -6.03 -25.37
N LEU A 85 4.09 -5.42 -24.19
CA LEU A 85 4.21 -6.12 -22.92
C LEU A 85 2.97 -6.99 -22.64
N ARG A 86 1.78 -6.55 -23.04
CA ARG A 86 0.55 -7.35 -22.98
C ARG A 86 0.67 -8.59 -23.86
N ALA A 87 1.18 -8.44 -25.09
CA ALA A 87 1.45 -9.57 -25.98
C ALA A 87 2.49 -10.54 -25.39
N CYS A 88 3.57 -10.03 -24.76
CA CYS A 88 4.53 -10.86 -24.04
C CYS A 88 3.86 -11.67 -22.92
N ARG A 89 2.98 -11.03 -22.13
CA ARG A 89 2.23 -11.69 -21.05
C ARG A 89 1.33 -12.79 -21.59
N ASP A 90 0.59 -12.53 -22.67
CA ASP A 90 -0.39 -13.47 -23.21
C ASP A 90 0.31 -14.72 -23.77
N VAL A 91 1.45 -14.54 -24.43
CA VAL A 91 2.32 -15.65 -24.85
C VAL A 91 2.88 -16.39 -23.65
N GLN A 92 3.32 -15.68 -22.59
CA GLN A 92 3.80 -16.31 -21.36
C GLN A 92 2.72 -17.19 -20.71
N LYS A 93 1.47 -16.73 -20.64
CA LYS A 93 0.34 -17.52 -20.10
C LYS A 93 0.07 -18.79 -20.91
N GLN A 94 0.09 -18.70 -22.24
CA GLN A 94 -0.12 -19.87 -23.11
C GLN A 94 0.96 -20.94 -22.91
N VAL A 95 2.22 -20.52 -22.68
CA VAL A 95 3.32 -21.45 -22.35
C VAL A 95 3.06 -22.16 -21.01
N TYR A 96 2.62 -21.44 -19.98
CA TYR A 96 2.27 -22.04 -18.68
C TYR A 96 1.07 -23.00 -18.73
N GLU A 97 0.09 -22.75 -19.59
CA GLU A 97 -1.11 -23.60 -19.72
C GLU A 97 -0.84 -24.89 -20.50
N HIS A 98 0.03 -24.85 -21.51
CA HIS A 98 0.33 -26.00 -22.35
C HIS A 98 1.54 -26.81 -21.91
N ASP A 99 2.49 -26.20 -21.21
CA ASP A 99 3.76 -26.82 -20.90
C ASP A 99 3.94 -27.09 -19.41
N LYS A 100 3.28 -28.15 -18.93
CA LYS A 100 3.42 -28.62 -17.54
C LYS A 100 4.79 -29.25 -17.24
N PHE A 101 5.69 -29.37 -18.22
CA PHE A 101 6.92 -30.16 -18.06
C PHE A 101 8.22 -29.58 -18.67
N ALA A 102 8.23 -28.47 -19.42
CA ALA A 102 9.43 -28.17 -20.19
C ALA A 102 10.56 -27.45 -19.45
N ARG A 103 11.71 -28.09 -19.63
CA ARG A 103 13.07 -27.55 -19.65
C ARG A 103 13.32 -26.56 -20.81
N ASP A 104 12.30 -26.00 -21.44
CA ASP A 104 12.46 -25.10 -22.58
C ASP A 104 12.67 -23.66 -22.11
N GLY A 105 13.78 -23.06 -22.51
CA GLY A 105 14.12 -21.64 -22.29
C GLY A 105 13.21 -20.66 -23.03
N ALA A 106 11.96 -21.03 -23.32
CA ALA A 106 10.95 -20.15 -23.90
C ALA A 106 10.60 -19.01 -22.93
N ASN A 107 10.45 -19.30 -21.63
CA ASN A 107 10.26 -18.28 -20.60
C ASN A 107 11.46 -17.33 -20.49
N ASP A 108 12.68 -17.86 -20.57
CA ASP A 108 13.89 -17.05 -20.56
C ASP A 108 13.97 -16.15 -21.81
N LYS A 109 13.59 -16.67 -22.97
CA LYS A 109 13.52 -15.89 -24.22
C LYS A 109 12.46 -14.78 -24.14
N ILE A 110 11.29 -15.05 -23.55
CA ILE A 110 10.25 -14.03 -23.33
C ILE A 110 10.74 -12.98 -22.34
N GLN A 111 11.39 -13.39 -21.25
CA GLN A 111 11.99 -12.47 -20.30
C GLN A 111 13.06 -11.60 -20.96
N GLN A 112 13.89 -12.16 -21.85
CA GLN A 112 14.85 -11.40 -22.64
C GLN A 112 14.16 -10.37 -23.55
N GLN A 113 12.99 -10.70 -24.14
CA GLN A 113 12.23 -9.72 -24.93
C GLN A 113 11.65 -8.59 -24.06
N ILE A 114 11.11 -8.91 -22.89
CA ILE A 114 10.63 -7.91 -21.91
C ILE A 114 11.78 -7.00 -21.50
N ASP A 115 12.92 -7.58 -21.17
CA ASP A 115 14.13 -6.85 -20.80
C ASP A 115 14.63 -5.96 -21.95
N ALA A 116 14.57 -6.44 -23.20
CA ALA A 116 14.97 -5.67 -24.38
C ALA A 116 14.04 -4.46 -24.61
N VAL A 117 12.72 -4.63 -24.44
CA VAL A 117 11.75 -3.53 -24.55
C VAL A 117 12.04 -2.46 -23.50
N LEU A 118 12.17 -2.86 -22.24
CA LEU A 118 12.36 -1.92 -21.12
C LEU A 118 13.76 -1.28 -21.10
N SER A 119 14.76 -1.93 -21.68
CA SER A 119 16.13 -1.42 -21.78
C SER A 119 16.36 -0.53 -23.03
N SER A 120 15.41 -0.47 -23.96
CA SER A 120 15.55 0.29 -25.20
C SER A 120 15.55 1.81 -24.97
N GLU A 121 16.52 2.54 -25.54
CA GLU A 121 16.64 4.01 -25.36
C GLU A 121 15.42 4.80 -25.84
N ASN A 122 14.64 4.21 -26.74
CA ASN A 122 13.45 4.82 -27.33
C ASN A 122 12.23 4.83 -26.38
N VAL A 123 12.31 4.11 -25.26
CA VAL A 123 11.23 3.99 -24.26
C VAL A 123 11.56 4.84 -23.04
N ALA A 124 10.73 5.84 -22.77
CA ALA A 124 10.77 6.61 -21.53
C ALA A 124 10.21 5.76 -20.37
N PHE A 125 11.09 5.08 -19.62
CA PHE A 125 10.65 4.21 -18.53
C PHE A 125 10.37 5.01 -17.25
N ASP A 126 9.19 5.60 -17.18
CA ASP A 126 8.74 6.45 -16.07
C ASP A 126 7.87 5.69 -15.05
N ALA A 127 7.50 6.37 -13.96
CA ALA A 127 6.66 5.78 -12.91
C ALA A 127 5.23 5.47 -13.40
N SER A 128 4.73 6.19 -14.42
CA SER A 128 3.40 5.94 -14.97
C SER A 128 3.36 4.66 -15.80
N LEU A 129 4.36 4.44 -16.66
CA LEU A 129 4.53 3.19 -17.40
C LEU A 129 4.74 2.01 -16.45
N LEU A 130 5.57 2.17 -15.40
CA LEU A 130 5.76 1.11 -14.41
C LEU A 130 4.42 0.67 -13.77
N LYS A 131 3.55 1.63 -13.45
CA LYS A 131 2.22 1.34 -12.90
C LYS A 131 1.35 0.57 -13.89
N GLU A 132 1.33 0.97 -15.16
CA GLU A 132 0.60 0.26 -16.21
C GLU A 132 1.13 -1.16 -16.43
N VAL A 133 2.45 -1.33 -16.36
CA VAL A 133 3.11 -2.65 -16.45
C VAL A 133 2.70 -3.55 -15.28
N PHE A 134 2.63 -3.03 -14.06
CA PHE A 134 2.14 -3.82 -12.91
C PHE A 134 0.66 -4.19 -13.02
N LEU A 135 -0.16 -3.35 -13.64
CA LEU A 135 -1.57 -3.68 -13.90
C LEU A 135 -1.75 -4.85 -14.88
N LEU A 136 -0.75 -5.15 -15.71
CA LEU A 136 -0.79 -6.32 -16.59
C LEU A 136 -0.70 -7.65 -15.83
N LYS A 137 -0.26 -7.63 -14.55
CA LYS A 137 -0.14 -8.79 -13.65
C LYS A 137 0.77 -9.89 -14.22
N PHE A 138 2.06 -9.58 -14.32
CA PHE A 138 3.08 -10.57 -14.67
C PHE A 138 3.34 -11.55 -13.51
N PRO A 139 3.90 -12.74 -13.79
CA PRO A 139 4.43 -13.61 -12.75
C PRO A 139 5.44 -12.91 -11.84
N ALA A 140 5.56 -13.38 -10.60
CA ALA A 140 6.36 -12.71 -9.57
C ALA A 140 7.85 -12.56 -9.96
N ALA A 141 8.45 -13.60 -10.56
CA ALA A 141 9.83 -13.58 -11.04
C ALA A 141 10.07 -12.49 -12.11
N THR A 142 9.16 -12.37 -13.08
CA THR A 142 9.22 -11.31 -14.11
C THR A 142 9.05 -9.94 -13.50
N THR A 143 8.15 -9.80 -12.52
CA THR A 143 7.92 -8.54 -11.80
C THR A 143 9.16 -8.06 -11.06
N ILE A 144 9.86 -8.96 -10.36
CA ILE A 144 11.13 -8.67 -9.67
C ILE A 144 12.18 -8.18 -10.68
N SER A 145 12.30 -8.85 -11.83
CA SER A 145 13.21 -8.40 -12.90
C SER A 145 12.86 -6.99 -13.39
N ILE A 146 11.57 -6.70 -13.64
CA ILE A 146 11.10 -5.37 -14.07
C ILE A 146 11.45 -4.28 -13.04
N ILE A 147 11.25 -4.55 -11.74
CA ILE A 147 11.61 -3.61 -10.67
C ILE A 147 13.13 -3.36 -10.67
N SER A 148 13.95 -4.41 -10.80
CA SER A 148 15.41 -4.26 -10.85
C SER A 148 15.85 -3.37 -12.02
N LYS A 149 15.25 -3.56 -13.21
CA LYS A 149 15.53 -2.76 -14.41
C LYS A 149 15.08 -1.32 -14.25
N PHE A 150 13.97 -1.07 -13.56
CA PHE A 150 13.49 0.27 -13.28
C PHE A 150 14.51 1.09 -12.48
N TYR A 151 15.10 0.50 -11.44
CA TYR A 151 16.14 1.18 -10.65
C TYR A 151 17.46 1.35 -11.41
N VAL A 152 17.83 0.41 -12.29
CA VAL A 152 19.00 0.56 -13.18
C VAL A 152 18.83 1.77 -14.10
N ARG A 153 17.63 1.98 -14.65
CA ARG A 153 17.32 3.12 -15.52
C ARG A 153 17.14 4.42 -14.75
N ASN A 154 16.54 4.34 -13.56
CA ASN A 154 16.19 5.47 -12.72
C ASN A 154 16.80 5.32 -11.32
N PRO A 155 18.11 5.54 -11.16
CA PRO A 155 18.81 5.24 -9.89
C PRO A 155 18.38 6.11 -8.71
N ARG A 156 17.72 7.24 -8.96
CA ARG A 156 17.18 8.15 -7.93
C ARG A 156 15.66 8.08 -7.77
N ALA A 157 14.97 7.38 -8.65
CA ALA A 157 13.52 7.26 -8.53
C ALA A 157 13.17 6.36 -7.34
N ALA A 158 12.02 6.63 -6.75
CA ALA A 158 11.41 5.81 -5.72
C ALA A 158 10.02 5.39 -6.21
N ILE A 159 9.66 4.14 -5.91
CA ILE A 159 8.35 3.59 -6.29
C ILE A 159 7.36 3.92 -5.18
N ASP A 160 6.30 4.65 -5.52
CA ASP A 160 5.24 4.99 -4.57
C ASP A 160 4.55 3.73 -4.01
N LYS A 161 4.12 3.80 -2.75
CA LYS A 161 3.39 2.72 -2.07
C LYS A 161 2.23 2.17 -2.90
N ASP A 162 1.42 3.05 -3.47
CA ASP A 162 0.22 2.65 -4.21
C ASP A 162 0.56 1.82 -5.46
N THR A 163 1.69 2.12 -6.10
CA THR A 163 2.22 1.36 -7.23
C THR A 163 2.84 0.05 -6.77
N ALA A 164 3.59 0.05 -5.67
CA ALA A 164 4.19 -1.15 -5.07
C ALA A 164 3.15 -2.16 -4.55
N LEU A 165 1.99 -1.67 -4.10
CA LEU A 165 0.89 -2.52 -3.62
C LEU A 165 0.27 -3.39 -4.73
N ILE A 166 0.40 -3.02 -6.00
CA ILE A 166 -0.17 -3.78 -7.12
C ILE A 166 0.47 -5.17 -7.22
N PRO A 167 1.80 -5.30 -7.44
CA PRO A 167 2.44 -6.61 -7.50
C PRO A 167 2.43 -7.32 -6.14
N PHE A 168 2.55 -6.58 -5.03
CA PHE A 168 2.51 -7.13 -3.68
C PHE A 168 1.18 -7.87 -3.39
N ARG A 169 0.04 -7.27 -3.74
CA ARG A 169 -1.28 -7.90 -3.55
C ARG A 169 -1.43 -9.17 -4.37
N GLU A 170 -0.89 -9.19 -5.59
CA GLU A 170 -0.93 -10.37 -6.46
C GLU A 170 -0.07 -11.51 -5.88
N SER A 171 1.13 -11.20 -5.36
CA SER A 171 1.98 -12.19 -4.69
C SER A 171 1.32 -12.79 -3.44
N ILE A 172 0.68 -11.96 -2.60
CA ILE A 172 -0.09 -12.45 -1.45
C ILE A 172 -1.29 -13.30 -1.90
N PHE A 173 -2.02 -12.84 -2.92
CA PHE A 173 -3.17 -13.56 -3.44
C PHE A 173 -2.80 -14.96 -3.94
N ASN A 174 -1.63 -15.11 -4.54
CA ASN A 174 -1.09 -16.38 -5.04
C ASN A 174 -0.30 -17.18 -3.99
N ALA A 175 -0.28 -16.73 -2.72
CA ALA A 175 0.49 -17.32 -1.62
C ALA A 175 2.01 -17.44 -1.88
N ASP A 176 2.57 -16.59 -2.73
CA ASP A 176 4.03 -16.50 -2.95
C ASP A 176 4.64 -15.46 -2.01
N LEU A 177 4.85 -15.90 -0.76
CA LEU A 177 5.31 -15.04 0.33
C LEU A 177 6.77 -14.60 0.18
N HIS A 178 7.62 -15.45 -0.41
CA HIS A 178 9.02 -15.11 -0.65
C HIS A 178 9.14 -13.97 -1.67
N SER A 179 8.42 -14.05 -2.79
CA SER A 179 8.40 -12.96 -3.76
C SER A 179 7.74 -11.70 -3.19
N ALA A 180 6.71 -11.84 -2.35
CA ALA A 180 6.09 -10.69 -1.67
C ALA A 180 7.10 -9.94 -0.77
N LEU A 181 7.95 -10.68 -0.05
CA LEU A 181 9.02 -10.11 0.77
C LEU A 181 10.07 -9.41 -0.11
N THR A 182 10.53 -10.07 -1.16
CA THR A 182 11.49 -9.48 -2.11
C THR A 182 10.95 -8.20 -2.76
N ILE A 183 9.67 -8.19 -3.16
CA ILE A 183 9.01 -6.99 -3.71
C ILE A 183 8.96 -5.88 -2.67
N THR A 184 8.68 -6.20 -1.41
CA THR A 184 8.63 -5.23 -0.31
C THR A 184 10.00 -4.56 -0.11
N ASP A 185 11.07 -5.36 -0.09
CA ASP A 185 12.45 -4.89 0.05
C ASP A 185 12.89 -4.00 -1.11
N MET A 186 12.55 -4.40 -2.34
CA MET A 186 12.88 -3.64 -3.55
C MET A 186 12.02 -2.38 -3.73
N THR A 187 10.88 -2.26 -3.04
CA THR A 187 9.98 -1.10 -3.18
C THR A 187 10.02 -0.21 -1.95
N THR A 188 9.17 -0.47 -0.97
CA THR A 188 9.06 0.36 0.24
C THR A 188 10.24 0.22 1.20
N GLY A 189 10.97 -0.89 1.14
CA GLY A 189 12.22 -1.11 1.87
C GLY A 189 13.45 -0.51 1.18
N HIS A 190 13.32 -0.01 -0.06
CA HIS A 190 14.46 0.47 -0.83
C HIS A 190 14.99 1.81 -0.30
N ALA A 191 16.31 2.00 -0.35
CA ALA A 191 16.98 3.19 0.18
C ALA A 191 16.43 4.51 -0.40
N ASN A 192 16.10 4.53 -1.70
CA ASN A 192 15.52 5.71 -2.36
C ASN A 192 14.16 6.10 -1.77
N TYR A 193 13.31 5.12 -1.47
CA TYR A 193 11.98 5.36 -0.90
C TYR A 193 12.09 5.89 0.53
N ILE A 194 12.98 5.28 1.34
CA ILE A 194 13.29 5.72 2.70
C ILE A 194 13.84 7.16 2.70
N GLN A 195 14.71 7.48 1.74
CA GLN A 195 15.25 8.82 1.57
C GLN A 195 14.16 9.84 1.17
N GLN A 196 13.28 9.48 0.22
CA GLN A 196 12.14 10.31 -0.17
C GLN A 196 11.25 10.62 1.04
N LYS A 197 10.91 9.61 1.86
CA LYS A 197 10.14 9.81 3.11
C LYS A 197 10.86 10.74 4.08
N ASN A 198 12.18 10.60 4.21
CA ASN A 198 12.95 11.49 5.07
C ASN A 198 12.94 12.94 4.57
N ASP A 199 13.04 13.15 3.26
CA ASP A 199 12.99 14.48 2.65
C ASP A 199 11.60 15.11 2.78
N ASP A 200 10.53 14.32 2.66
CA ASP A 200 9.16 14.77 2.89
C ASP A 200 8.94 15.17 4.35
N LEU A 201 9.47 14.40 5.30
CA LEU A 201 9.45 14.74 6.72
C LEU A 201 10.20 16.06 6.97
N ARG A 202 11.41 16.21 6.42
CA ARG A 202 12.22 17.42 6.54
C ARG A 202 11.51 18.64 5.96
N ARG A 203 10.95 18.53 4.76
CA ARG A 203 10.15 19.60 4.12
C ARG A 203 8.94 19.96 4.97
N GLY A 204 8.23 18.98 5.52
CA GLY A 204 7.10 19.21 6.42
C GLY A 204 7.51 19.97 7.69
N THR A 205 8.55 19.52 8.38
CA THR A 205 9.07 20.18 9.58
C THR A 205 9.60 21.60 9.30
N MET A 206 10.29 21.81 8.17
CA MET A 206 10.78 23.12 7.75
C MET A 206 9.63 24.08 7.43
N LYS A 207 8.58 23.62 6.73
CA LYS A 207 7.38 24.43 6.47
C LYS A 207 6.69 24.84 7.77
N LEU A 208 6.57 23.93 8.73
CA LEU A 208 6.00 24.23 10.05
C LEU A 208 6.85 25.28 10.78
N ALA A 209 8.16 25.08 10.88
CA ALA A 209 9.07 26.02 11.52
C ALA A 209 9.03 27.41 10.85
N ALA A 210 9.09 27.45 9.51
CA ALA A 210 9.01 28.69 8.75
C ALA A 210 7.67 29.41 8.95
N SER A 211 6.55 28.68 8.97
CA SER A 211 5.23 29.26 9.25
C SER A 211 5.13 29.82 10.66
N ALA A 212 5.65 29.10 11.67
CA ALA A 212 5.65 29.57 13.06
C ALA A 212 6.51 30.84 13.22
N ILE A 213 7.71 30.86 12.63
CA ILE A 213 8.58 32.04 12.62
C ILE A 213 7.90 33.20 11.89
N GLY A 214 7.32 32.96 10.72
CA GLY A 214 6.64 33.97 9.91
C GLY A 214 5.47 34.62 10.65
N ILE A 215 4.60 33.81 11.27
CA ILE A 215 3.46 34.34 12.04
C ILE A 215 3.95 35.10 13.28
N THR A 216 5.00 34.62 13.94
CA THR A 216 5.57 35.29 15.12
C THR A 216 6.17 36.66 14.75
N LEU A 217 6.95 36.71 13.66
CA LEU A 217 7.53 37.96 13.15
C LEU A 217 6.44 38.93 12.66
N PHE A 218 5.44 38.44 11.92
CA PHE A 218 4.32 39.27 11.48
C PHE A 218 3.52 39.82 12.66
N SER A 219 3.22 38.99 13.66
CA SER A 219 2.45 39.40 14.84
C SER A 219 3.20 40.39 15.72
N LYS A 220 4.54 40.28 15.80
CA LYS A 220 5.36 41.15 16.67
C LYS A 220 5.85 42.42 15.98
N LEU A 221 6.35 42.32 14.76
CA LEU A 221 6.96 43.42 14.02
C LEU A 221 5.98 44.02 13.00
N GLY A 222 5.26 43.18 12.27
CA GLY A 222 4.29 43.63 11.26
C GLY A 222 3.13 44.41 11.87
N VAL A 223 2.50 43.88 12.92
CA VAL A 223 1.39 44.58 13.61
C VAL A 223 1.85 45.91 14.21
N GLN A 224 3.05 45.95 14.79
CA GLN A 224 3.59 47.19 15.37
C GLN A 224 3.85 48.24 14.28
N GLN A 225 4.46 47.86 13.15
CA GLN A 225 4.75 48.77 12.05
C GLN A 225 3.48 49.31 11.37
N VAL A 226 2.42 48.50 11.23
CA VAL A 226 1.15 48.94 10.64
C VAL A 226 0.36 49.85 11.59
N ILE A 227 0.50 49.65 12.90
CA ILE A 227 -0.03 50.59 13.92
C ILE A 227 0.75 51.91 13.85
N ASP A 228 2.08 51.84 13.73
CA ASP A 228 2.93 53.03 13.68
C ASP A 228 2.75 53.82 12.37
N MET A 229 2.34 53.16 11.26
CA MET A 229 1.87 53.80 10.02
C MET A 229 0.47 54.41 10.10
N GLY A 230 -0.23 54.29 11.24
CA GLY A 230 -1.56 54.86 11.47
C GLY A 230 -2.71 54.14 10.78
N TRP A 231 -2.46 52.97 10.16
CA TRP A 231 -3.48 52.19 9.46
C TRP A 231 -4.30 51.29 10.39
N LEU A 232 -3.77 50.97 11.58
CA LEU A 232 -4.44 50.16 12.60
C LEU A 232 -4.48 50.89 13.94
N SER A 233 -5.62 50.77 14.63
CA SER A 233 -5.79 51.31 15.98
C SER A 233 -4.83 50.65 16.99
N PRO A 234 -4.29 51.39 17.98
CA PRO A 234 -3.46 50.85 19.05
C PRO A 234 -4.08 49.69 19.84
N THR A 235 -5.42 49.56 19.84
CA THR A 235 -6.15 48.45 20.47
C THR A 235 -5.77 47.09 19.87
N TRP A 236 -5.26 47.07 18.63
CA TRP A 236 -4.78 45.86 17.95
C TRP A 236 -3.50 45.27 18.55
N LYS A 237 -2.74 46.01 19.37
CA LYS A 237 -1.59 45.46 20.11
C LYS A 237 -2.01 44.32 21.03
N HIS A 238 -3.18 44.43 21.67
CA HIS A 238 -3.73 43.39 22.54
C HIS A 238 -4.26 42.18 21.74
N LEU A 239 -4.81 42.41 20.55
CA LEU A 239 -5.19 41.31 19.64
C LEU A 239 -3.97 40.52 19.14
N GLY A 240 -2.82 41.17 18.90
CA GLY A 240 -1.59 40.48 18.50
C GLY A 240 -1.10 39.49 19.56
N SER A 241 -1.15 39.89 20.84
CA SER A 241 -0.83 39.01 21.98
C SER A 241 -1.81 37.84 22.10
N LEU A 242 -3.11 38.09 21.92
CA LEU A 242 -4.16 37.08 22.02
C LEU A 242 -4.09 36.08 20.85
N ASN A 243 -3.81 36.57 19.63
CA ASN A 243 -3.58 35.74 18.46
C ASN A 243 -2.31 34.89 18.59
N ALA A 244 -1.23 35.43 19.17
CA ALA A 244 -0.01 34.66 19.44
C ALA A 244 -0.27 33.55 20.49
N MET A 245 -1.07 33.82 21.52
CA MET A 245 -1.47 32.82 22.52
C MET A 245 -2.32 31.70 21.88
N VAL A 246 -3.33 32.07 21.08
CA VAL A 246 -4.18 31.11 20.35
C VAL A 246 -3.35 30.29 19.36
N LEU A 247 -2.44 30.92 18.61
CA LEU A 247 -1.55 30.23 17.68
C LEU A 247 -0.62 29.26 18.41
N THR A 248 -0.04 29.67 19.53
CA THR A 248 0.82 28.80 20.36
C THR A 248 0.01 27.61 20.89
N TYR A 249 -1.23 27.84 21.30
CA TYR A 249 -2.14 26.78 21.71
C TYR A 249 -2.49 25.82 20.57
N ILE A 250 -2.78 26.34 19.36
CA ILE A 250 -3.03 25.52 18.17
C ILE A 250 -1.77 24.76 17.75
N LEU A 251 -0.58 25.36 17.82
CA LEU A 251 0.69 24.69 17.51
C LEU A 251 0.98 23.58 18.51
N ASN A 252 0.82 23.82 19.81
CA ASN A 252 0.97 22.80 20.84
C ASN A 252 -0.07 21.68 20.68
N SER A 253 -1.34 22.03 20.49
CA SER A 253 -2.43 21.06 20.33
C SER A 253 -2.27 20.26 19.03
N SER A 254 -1.89 20.91 17.93
CA SER A 254 -1.63 20.23 16.66
C SER A 254 -0.40 19.34 16.74
N PHE A 255 0.64 19.72 17.46
CA PHE A 255 1.80 18.86 17.74
C PHE A 255 1.37 17.60 18.51
N PHE A 256 0.58 17.74 19.58
CA PHE A 256 0.06 16.57 20.32
C PHE A 256 -0.89 15.71 19.48
N VAL A 257 -1.83 16.31 18.75
CA VAL A 257 -2.73 15.58 17.84
C VAL A 257 -1.94 14.86 16.75
N THR A 258 -0.86 15.48 16.25
CA THR A 258 0.03 14.91 15.25
C THR A 258 0.80 13.74 15.82
N ILE A 259 1.40 13.86 17.01
CA ILE A 259 2.05 12.74 17.71
C ILE A 259 1.07 11.61 17.98
N VAL A 260 -0.15 11.90 18.43
CA VAL A 260 -1.16 10.86 18.71
C VAL A 260 -1.63 10.19 17.41
N LYS A 261 -1.88 10.94 16.34
CA LYS A 261 -2.27 10.37 15.04
C LYS A 261 -1.15 9.59 14.38
N PHE A 262 0.10 10.09 14.45
CA PHE A 262 1.27 9.35 13.98
C PHE A 262 1.50 8.12 14.85
N GLY A 263 1.47 8.24 16.18
CA GLY A 263 1.59 7.13 17.12
C GLY A 263 0.57 6.03 16.89
N ARG A 264 -0.72 6.37 16.69
CA ARG A 264 -1.76 5.38 16.36
C ARG A 264 -1.54 4.74 15.00
N LYS A 265 -1.23 5.53 13.94
CA LYS A 265 -0.92 4.97 12.61
C LYS A 265 0.33 4.06 12.62
N LEU A 266 1.30 4.39 13.47
CA LEU A 266 2.57 3.66 13.60
C LEU A 266 2.43 2.41 14.48
N SER A 267 1.57 2.42 15.51
CA SER A 267 1.26 1.21 16.29
C SER A 267 0.42 0.22 15.47
N THR A 268 -0.46 0.69 14.58
CA THR A 268 -1.20 -0.18 13.64
C THR A 268 -0.37 -0.61 12.43
N ALA A 269 0.81 -0.04 12.19
CA ALA A 269 1.63 -0.39 11.02
C ALA A 269 2.19 -1.81 11.12
N GLY A 270 2.43 -2.33 12.32
CA GLY A 270 2.89 -3.72 12.53
C GLY A 270 1.78 -4.77 12.56
N GLY A 271 0.52 -4.36 12.43
CA GLY A 271 -0.63 -5.25 12.59
C GLY A 271 -0.64 -5.91 13.97
N ASP A 272 -1.16 -7.13 14.04
CA ASP A 272 -1.29 -7.89 15.29
C ASP A 272 -0.05 -8.76 15.60
N TYR A 273 0.93 -8.80 14.69
CA TYR A 273 2.05 -9.75 14.75
C TYR A 273 3.44 -9.12 14.89
N LEU A 274 3.65 -7.90 14.36
CA LEU A 274 4.97 -7.26 14.35
C LEU A 274 4.95 -5.96 15.14
N THR A 275 6.05 -5.65 15.83
CA THR A 275 6.29 -4.34 16.42
C THR A 275 7.73 -3.92 16.25
N TRP A 276 7.94 -2.61 16.18
CA TRP A 276 9.28 -2.06 16.33
C TRP A 276 9.89 -2.44 17.68
N GLN A 277 11.22 -2.47 17.70
CA GLN A 277 11.98 -2.64 18.93
C GLN A 277 11.74 -1.47 19.89
N LYS A 278 11.81 -1.75 21.19
CA LYS A 278 11.68 -0.71 22.22
C LYS A 278 12.87 0.26 22.09
N GLY A 279 12.59 1.56 22.06
CA GLY A 279 13.62 2.59 21.92
C GLY A 279 13.93 3.01 20.48
N THR A 280 13.21 2.49 19.47
CA THR A 280 13.28 3.02 18.10
C THR A 280 12.66 4.41 18.03
N PHE A 281 13.37 5.37 17.43
CA PHE A 281 12.88 6.74 17.30
C PHE A 281 11.70 6.85 16.33
N TYR A 282 10.77 7.77 16.61
CA TYR A 282 9.60 8.06 15.75
C TYR A 282 9.95 8.43 14.31
N THR A 283 11.13 9.03 14.08
CA THR A 283 11.64 9.35 12.75
C THR A 283 11.91 8.08 11.93
N HIS A 284 12.43 7.04 12.57
CA HIS A 284 12.64 5.73 11.95
C HIS A 284 11.30 5.04 11.69
N TRP A 285 10.38 5.08 12.66
CA TRP A 285 9.02 4.56 12.48
C TRP A 285 8.34 5.17 11.27
N TYR A 286 8.40 6.50 11.10
CA TYR A 286 7.80 7.18 9.97
C TYR A 286 8.40 6.75 8.63
N ARG A 287 9.72 6.62 8.56
CA ARG A 287 10.43 6.24 7.33
C ARG A 287 10.11 4.81 6.88
N HIS A 288 9.95 3.88 7.83
CA HIS A 288 9.75 2.46 7.55
C HIS A 288 8.32 1.97 7.83
N ALA A 289 7.36 2.89 8.01
CA ALA A 289 5.98 2.54 8.34
C ALA A 289 5.32 1.69 7.25
N ASP A 290 5.59 2.00 5.99
CA ASP A 290 5.00 1.30 4.84
C ASP A 290 5.62 -0.09 4.63
N GLU A 291 6.94 -0.23 4.85
CA GLU A 291 7.66 -1.51 4.88
C GLU A 291 7.06 -2.42 5.95
N MET A 292 6.94 -1.93 7.18
CA MET A 292 6.35 -2.68 8.29
C MET A 292 4.90 -3.11 8.01
N ALA A 293 4.10 -2.23 7.38
CA ALA A 293 2.71 -2.56 7.02
C ALA A 293 2.61 -3.66 5.96
N MET A 294 3.54 -3.71 5.00
CA MET A 294 3.61 -4.80 4.04
C MET A 294 4.07 -6.09 4.72
N CYS A 295 5.14 -6.05 5.52
CA CYS A 295 5.62 -7.21 6.28
C CYS A 295 4.55 -7.80 7.22
N ALA A 296 3.78 -6.96 7.90
CA ALA A 296 2.68 -7.38 8.75
C ALA A 296 1.59 -8.14 7.97
N LYS A 297 1.31 -7.71 6.73
CA LYS A 297 0.35 -8.39 5.85
C LYS A 297 0.88 -9.70 5.29
N ILE A 298 2.18 -9.81 5.05
CA ILE A 298 2.82 -11.10 4.69
C ILE A 298 2.70 -12.06 5.88
N MET A 299 3.00 -11.60 7.10
CA MET A 299 2.88 -12.41 8.32
C MET A 299 1.44 -12.86 8.57
N GLU A 300 0.46 -11.98 8.41
CA GLU A 300 -0.96 -12.34 8.52
C GLU A 300 -1.36 -13.41 7.49
N ALA A 301 -0.88 -13.29 6.24
CA ALA A 301 -1.14 -14.28 5.21
C ALA A 301 -0.47 -15.63 5.54
N ASP A 302 0.77 -15.64 5.99
CA ASP A 302 1.50 -16.86 6.37
C ASP A 302 0.82 -17.58 7.55
N VAL A 303 0.43 -16.83 8.60
CA VAL A 303 -0.28 -17.39 9.76
C VAL A 303 -1.61 -18.02 9.33
N LYS A 304 -2.35 -17.37 8.42
CA LYS A 304 -3.60 -17.91 7.86
C LYS A 304 -3.40 -19.17 7.03
N LEU A 305 -2.28 -19.27 6.31
CA LEU A 305 -1.95 -20.42 5.47
C LEU A 305 -1.41 -21.61 6.28
N ASN A 306 -0.58 -21.33 7.30
CA ASN A 306 0.15 -22.33 8.07
C ASN A 306 -0.48 -22.64 9.44
N GLY A 307 -1.60 -22.01 9.78
CA GLY A 307 -2.39 -22.32 10.97
C GLY A 307 -1.78 -21.86 12.30
N GLY A 308 -0.89 -20.86 12.28
CA GLY A 308 -0.31 -20.27 13.49
C GLY A 308 1.10 -19.70 13.30
N PRO A 309 1.53 -18.77 14.18
CA PRO A 309 2.85 -18.13 14.10
C PRO A 309 4.02 -19.09 14.34
N ASP A 310 3.81 -20.20 15.06
CA ASP A 310 4.85 -21.19 15.34
C ASP A 310 5.31 -21.92 14.06
N ASN A 311 4.42 -22.06 13.08
CA ASN A 311 4.71 -22.68 11.79
C ASN A 311 5.36 -21.69 10.79
N SER A 312 5.41 -20.40 11.16
CA SER A 312 5.96 -19.30 10.36
C SER A 312 7.43 -18.99 10.65
N ALA A 313 8.16 -19.91 11.29
CA ALA A 313 9.50 -19.66 11.82
C ALA A 313 10.50 -19.10 10.79
N TRP A 314 10.42 -19.54 9.52
CA TRP A 314 11.29 -19.04 8.44
C TRP A 314 11.06 -17.55 8.15
N LEU A 315 9.80 -17.11 8.13
CA LEU A 315 9.41 -15.74 7.84
C LEU A 315 9.75 -14.84 9.04
N VAL A 316 9.55 -15.35 10.25
CA VAL A 316 9.95 -14.67 11.48
C VAL A 316 11.46 -14.44 11.51
N GLU A 317 12.26 -15.45 11.14
CA GLU A 317 13.71 -15.35 11.06
C GLU A 317 14.14 -14.30 10.02
N GLU A 318 13.51 -14.29 8.84
CA GLU A 318 13.83 -13.33 7.79
C GLU A 318 13.43 -11.90 8.17
N LEU A 319 12.23 -11.70 8.72
CA LEU A 319 11.74 -10.38 9.13
C LEU A 319 12.45 -9.83 10.37
N CYS A 320 12.91 -10.72 11.27
CA CYS A 320 13.69 -10.37 12.46
C CYS A 320 15.19 -10.54 12.24
N ARG A 321 15.66 -10.60 10.99
CA ARG A 321 17.07 -10.74 10.66
C ARG A 321 17.88 -9.60 11.29
N LYS A 322 19.10 -9.94 11.69
CA LYS A 322 20.09 -8.98 12.20
C LYS A 322 20.64 -8.17 11.04
N ASP A 323 20.84 -6.88 11.25
CA ASP A 323 21.50 -6.04 10.25
C ASP A 323 22.99 -6.44 10.19
N ASP A 324 23.48 -7.02 9.09
CA ASP A 324 24.86 -7.53 9.00
C ASP A 324 25.90 -6.42 9.16
N HIS A 325 25.52 -5.18 8.87
CA HIS A 325 26.34 -3.97 9.05
C HIS A 325 26.36 -3.45 10.51
N PHE A 326 25.75 -4.17 11.46
CA PHE A 326 25.65 -3.74 12.86
C PHE A 326 27.00 -3.74 13.62
N TYR A 327 27.99 -4.49 13.15
CA TYR A 327 29.28 -4.68 13.84
C TYR A 327 30.32 -3.56 13.65
N GLU A 328 30.05 -2.53 12.84
CA GLU A 328 31.06 -1.50 12.52
C GLU A 328 31.21 -0.36 13.56
N GLY A 329 30.52 -0.41 14.70
CA GLY A 329 30.77 0.56 15.77
C GLY A 329 30.06 0.20 17.07
N GLY A 330 30.82 0.00 18.14
CA GLY A 330 30.36 -0.47 19.47
C GLY A 330 29.41 0.45 20.24
N ASN A 331 28.64 1.31 19.58
CA ASN A 331 27.61 2.14 20.18
C ASN A 331 26.23 1.59 19.84
N LEU A 332 25.39 1.41 20.88
CA LEU A 332 23.97 1.09 20.74
C LEU A 332 23.30 2.15 19.83
N LYS A 333 22.94 1.78 18.61
CA LYS A 333 22.10 2.61 17.74
C LYS A 333 20.67 2.50 18.23
N ALA A 334 20.02 3.64 18.46
CA ALA A 334 18.63 3.67 18.89
C ALA A 334 17.73 2.93 17.91
N GLY A 335 16.95 1.98 18.44
CA GLY A 335 15.99 1.20 17.68
C GLY A 335 16.44 -0.16 17.18
N TYR A 336 17.61 -0.62 17.62
CA TYR A 336 18.08 -2.00 17.44
C TYR A 336 18.27 -2.67 18.80
N THR A 337 18.07 -3.99 18.86
CA THR A 337 18.43 -4.77 20.06
C THR A 337 19.95 -4.83 20.24
N ARG A 338 20.40 -5.26 21.43
CA ARG A 338 21.82 -5.62 21.66
C ARG A 338 22.33 -6.61 20.60
N ASP A 339 21.44 -7.43 20.08
CA ASP A 339 21.72 -8.46 19.09
C ASP A 339 21.55 -7.98 17.64
N GLY A 340 21.22 -6.70 17.40
CA GLY A 340 21.20 -6.09 16.06
C GLY A 340 19.89 -6.26 15.28
N GLN A 341 18.80 -6.67 15.91
CA GLN A 341 17.50 -6.84 15.25
C GLN A 341 16.72 -5.52 15.21
N LYS A 342 16.13 -5.19 14.05
CA LYS A 342 15.34 -3.96 13.79
C LYS A 342 13.86 -4.11 14.17
N ILE A 343 13.31 -5.31 14.02
CA ILE A 343 11.91 -5.68 14.23
C ILE A 343 11.84 -6.77 15.30
N ARG A 344 10.77 -6.82 16.09
CA ARG A 344 10.42 -7.98 16.93
C ARG A 344 8.99 -8.42 16.65
N LEU A 345 8.72 -9.68 16.95
CA LEU A 345 7.36 -10.15 17.14
C LEU A 345 6.66 -9.38 18.25
N LEU A 346 5.35 -9.20 18.09
CA LEU A 346 4.48 -8.69 19.13
C LEU A 346 4.47 -9.71 20.28
N GLU A 347 4.89 -9.29 21.47
CA GLU A 347 4.75 -10.13 22.65
C GLU A 347 3.28 -10.15 23.10
N PRO A 348 2.77 -11.22 23.74
CA PRO A 348 1.40 -11.29 24.24
C PRO A 348 1.00 -10.11 25.14
N LYS A 349 1.97 -9.51 25.84
CA LYS A 349 1.76 -8.31 26.68
C LYS A 349 1.44 -7.05 25.87
N ASP A 350 1.82 -7.02 24.59
CA ASP A 350 1.59 -5.93 23.66
C ASP A 350 0.36 -6.20 22.76
N SER A 351 -0.22 -7.42 22.80
CA SER A 351 -1.42 -7.81 22.04
C SER A 351 -2.66 -7.10 22.56
N ILE A 352 -3.27 -6.29 21.69
CA ILE A 352 -4.50 -5.56 22.01
C ILE A 352 -5.66 -6.54 22.24
N GLU A 353 -5.66 -7.69 21.57
CA GLU A 353 -6.69 -8.71 21.74
C GLU A 353 -6.58 -9.42 23.08
N ASP A 354 -5.37 -9.76 23.51
CA ASP A 354 -5.14 -10.35 24.84
C ASP A 354 -5.44 -9.34 25.95
N LEU A 355 -5.12 -8.06 25.74
CA LEU A 355 -5.49 -6.99 26.66
C LEU A 355 -7.02 -6.77 26.72
N LYS A 356 -7.71 -6.87 25.58
CA LYS A 356 -9.18 -6.83 25.53
C LYS A 356 -9.79 -8.04 26.22
N LEU A 357 -9.21 -9.23 26.02
CA LEU A 357 -9.66 -10.45 26.68
C LEU A 357 -9.42 -10.34 28.20
N GLN A 358 -8.26 -9.87 28.63
CA GLN A 358 -7.98 -9.60 30.04
C GLN A 358 -8.95 -8.56 30.61
N ALA A 359 -9.26 -7.50 29.86
CA ALA A 359 -10.25 -6.51 30.26
C ALA A 359 -11.66 -7.11 30.36
N TYR A 360 -12.06 -7.97 29.41
CA TYR A 360 -13.31 -8.74 29.45
C TYR A 360 -13.41 -9.60 30.72
N TRP A 361 -12.35 -10.34 31.03
CA TRP A 361 -12.29 -11.15 32.25
C TRP A 361 -12.33 -10.30 33.53
N MET A 362 -11.68 -9.13 33.53
CA MET A 362 -11.70 -8.20 34.67
C MET A 362 -13.05 -7.48 34.83
N SER A 363 -13.77 -7.21 33.74
CA SER A 363 -15.09 -6.55 33.77
C SER A 363 -16.26 -7.54 33.91
N GLY A 364 -15.99 -8.84 33.93
CA GLY A 364 -17.03 -9.87 33.94
C GLY A 364 -17.89 -9.88 32.66
N GLY A 365 -17.34 -9.41 31.55
CA GLY A 365 -18.02 -9.33 30.27
C GLY A 365 -19.04 -8.18 30.12
N ASP A 366 -19.12 -7.27 31.10
CA ASP A 366 -19.98 -6.09 30.99
C ASP A 366 -19.48 -5.15 29.89
N GLY A 367 -20.36 -4.75 28.97
CA GLY A 367 -20.07 -3.90 27.81
C GLY A 367 -19.50 -4.62 26.57
N PHE A 368 -19.41 -5.96 26.57
CA PHE A 368 -18.98 -6.73 25.40
C PHE A 368 -20.18 -7.40 24.71
N GLU A 369 -20.31 -7.15 23.41
CA GLU A 369 -21.27 -7.84 22.55
C GLU A 369 -20.53 -8.97 21.82
N TRP A 370 -21.00 -10.21 21.99
CA TRP A 370 -20.48 -11.32 21.22
C TRP A 370 -21.10 -11.27 19.84
N VAL A 371 -20.27 -10.96 18.84
CA VAL A 371 -20.66 -11.02 17.44
C VAL A 371 -20.06 -12.30 16.89
N GLU A 372 -20.89 -13.15 16.27
CA GLU A 372 -20.39 -14.33 15.57
C GLU A 372 -19.32 -13.90 14.56
N PRO A 373 -18.21 -14.63 14.42
CA PRO A 373 -17.23 -14.35 13.39
C PRO A 373 -17.87 -14.58 12.02
N ASP A 374 -18.40 -13.52 11.42
CA ASP A 374 -18.89 -13.51 10.05
C ASP A 374 -17.75 -14.01 9.13
N GLN A 375 -18.00 -15.08 8.39
CA GLN A 375 -17.04 -15.52 7.38
C GLN A 375 -17.02 -14.52 6.24
N ASP A 376 -15.88 -13.86 6.05
CA ASP A 376 -15.70 -12.91 4.95
C ASP A 376 -15.82 -13.66 3.61
N PRO A 377 -16.77 -13.31 2.72
CA PRO A 377 -16.88 -13.94 1.41
C PRO A 377 -15.59 -13.81 0.58
N ALA A 378 -14.79 -12.78 0.81
CA ALA A 378 -13.49 -12.62 0.15
C ALA A 378 -12.49 -13.70 0.59
N GLU A 379 -12.52 -14.12 1.85
CA GLU A 379 -11.67 -15.19 2.36
C GLU A 379 -12.04 -16.54 1.75
N ILE A 380 -13.34 -16.80 1.58
CA ILE A 380 -13.82 -18.01 0.91
C ILE A 380 -13.33 -18.06 -0.54
N LEU A 381 -13.46 -16.95 -1.28
CA LEU A 381 -12.98 -16.85 -2.67
C LEU A 381 -11.46 -17.03 -2.76
N TRP A 382 -10.72 -16.46 -1.81
CA TRP A 382 -9.26 -16.62 -1.76
C TRP A 382 -8.86 -18.07 -1.49
N ARG A 383 -9.48 -18.76 -0.53
CA ARG A 383 -9.24 -20.19 -0.29
C ARG A 383 -9.54 -21.02 -1.54
N GLN A 384 -10.65 -20.75 -2.22
CA GLN A 384 -10.98 -21.42 -3.49
C GLN A 384 -9.93 -21.19 -4.57
N HIS A 385 -9.38 -19.97 -4.66
CA HIS A 385 -8.29 -19.65 -5.59
C HIS A 385 -7.02 -20.45 -5.26
N LEU A 386 -6.60 -20.48 -4.00
CA LEU A 386 -5.43 -21.24 -3.56
C LEU A 386 -5.56 -22.74 -3.82
N HIS A 387 -6.76 -23.32 -3.62
CA HIS A 387 -7.03 -24.71 -3.97
C HIS A 387 -6.84 -25.00 -5.47
N ARG A 388 -7.10 -24.03 -6.36
CA ARG A 388 -6.87 -24.19 -7.81
C ARG A 388 -5.38 -24.19 -8.17
N LEU A 389 -4.55 -23.44 -7.45
CA LEU A 389 -3.13 -23.27 -7.76
C LEU A 389 -2.25 -24.48 -7.40
N HIS A 390 -2.76 -25.50 -6.69
CA HIS A 390 -2.00 -26.70 -6.30
C HIS A 390 -0.61 -26.39 -5.69
N ASN A 391 -0.49 -25.27 -4.97
CA ASN A 391 0.80 -24.82 -4.44
C ASN A 391 0.73 -24.76 -2.90
N PRO A 392 1.02 -25.87 -2.20
CA PRO A 392 1.17 -25.87 -0.76
C PRO A 392 2.59 -25.38 -0.45
N ALA A 393 2.76 -24.07 -0.28
CA ALA A 393 3.84 -23.58 0.61
C ALA A 393 3.58 -24.03 2.08
N VAL A 394 2.41 -24.61 2.32
CA VAL A 394 2.05 -25.46 3.46
C VAL A 394 2.94 -26.71 3.43
N LYS A 395 4.15 -26.61 4.02
CA LYS A 395 4.70 -27.79 4.70
C LYS A 395 3.58 -28.35 5.55
N ALA A 396 3.31 -29.65 5.41
CA ALA A 396 2.33 -30.41 6.15
C ALA A 396 2.42 -30.15 7.66
N ALA A 397 1.83 -29.05 8.12
CA ALA A 397 1.52 -28.78 9.50
C ALA A 397 0.27 -29.60 9.80
N ASP A 398 0.52 -30.90 9.93
CA ASP A 398 -0.28 -31.88 10.63
C ASP A 398 -1.80 -31.66 10.58
N THR A 399 -2.42 -32.44 9.72
CA THR A 399 -3.76 -33.02 9.87
C THR A 399 -4.08 -33.61 11.27
N LYS A 400 -3.22 -33.44 12.28
CA LYS A 400 -3.50 -33.80 13.68
C LYS A 400 -4.38 -32.79 14.43
N ASN A 401 -4.42 -31.52 14.03
CA ASN A 401 -5.24 -30.52 14.74
C ASN A 401 -6.74 -30.58 14.38
N LEU A 402 -7.15 -31.47 13.47
CA LEU A 402 -8.55 -31.74 13.13
C LEU A 402 -9.06 -33.09 13.66
N LYS A 403 -8.23 -33.89 14.35
CA LYS A 403 -8.66 -35.17 14.93
C LYS A 403 -9.84 -35.03 15.88
N TRP A 404 -9.88 -33.97 16.68
CA TRP A 404 -11.01 -33.74 17.60
C TRP A 404 -12.33 -33.45 16.87
N ALA A 405 -12.28 -32.85 15.67
CA ALA A 405 -13.45 -32.57 14.87
C ALA A 405 -13.90 -33.80 14.06
N GLU A 406 -12.97 -34.66 13.65
CA GLU A 406 -13.28 -35.94 13.00
C GLU A 406 -13.82 -36.99 13.99
N ASP A 407 -13.26 -37.07 15.21
CA ASP A 407 -13.75 -37.97 16.28
C ASP A 407 -15.21 -37.64 16.69
N LEU A 408 -15.62 -36.37 16.62
CA LEU A 408 -17.00 -35.91 16.88
C LEU A 408 -17.99 -36.23 15.75
N ILE A 409 -17.50 -36.52 14.55
CA ILE A 409 -18.33 -36.87 13.38
C ILE A 409 -18.52 -38.40 13.31
N GLU A 410 -17.54 -39.18 13.78
CA GLU A 410 -17.63 -40.65 13.83
C GLU A 410 -18.49 -41.17 15.00
N GLU A 411 -18.80 -40.35 16.00
CA GLU A 411 -19.63 -40.73 17.17
C GLU A 411 -21.17 -40.66 16.92
N LYS A 412 -21.63 -40.91 15.67
CA LYS A 412 -23.06 -40.99 15.34
C LYS A 412 -23.50 -42.29 14.68
#